data_AF-A0A6S7FXH8-F1
#
_entry.id   AF-A0A6S7FXH8-F1
#
_cell.length_a   1.000
_cell.length_b   1.000
_cell.length_c   1.000
_cell.angle_alpha   90.00
_cell.angle_beta   90.00
_cell.angle_gamma   90.00
#
_symmetry.space_group_name_H-M   'P 1'
#
loop_
_entity.id
_entity.type
_entity.pdbx_description
1 polymer ?
#
loop_
_entity_poly.entity_id
_entity_poly.type
_entity_poly.pdbx_seq_one_letter_code
_entity_poly.pdbx_strand_id
1 'polypeptide(L)'
;NYDKPIKISDERLEGACRQFVLGISKGLRSRSAAPMYINMDLDIWRNLTCGKGEVSEHCGNNLYQKNNYEALKYLPENWWYHINQNGEGIAVDLPLKAKPMLSWSSVNFMKKNGKLCRAARIPVEKICLTVVRKACNAEHVV
;
A
#
# COMPACT_ATOMS: atom_id res chain seq x y z
N ASN A 1 17.52 -16.60 1.07
CA ASN A 1 18.21 -15.97 2.22
C ASN A 1 17.33 -14.83 2.71
N TYR A 2 16.88 -14.85 3.97
CA TYR A 2 15.90 -13.89 4.49
C TYR A 2 16.50 -12.45 4.50
N ASP A 3 17.80 -12.33 4.67
CA ASP A 3 18.43 -11.01 4.85
C ASP A 3 18.89 -10.37 3.53
N LYS A 4 18.65 -11.03 2.39
CA LYS A 4 19.02 -10.54 1.06
C LYS A 4 17.84 -10.68 0.10
N PRO A 5 17.01 -9.64 -0.07
CA PRO A 5 15.87 -9.70 -0.98
C PRO A 5 16.35 -9.90 -2.42
N ILE A 6 15.59 -10.70 -3.17
CA ILE A 6 15.86 -10.98 -4.59
C ILE A 6 15.62 -9.69 -5.39
N LYS A 7 16.38 -9.51 -6.48
CA LYS A 7 16.15 -8.41 -7.41
C LYS A 7 14.78 -8.57 -8.07
N ILE A 8 13.91 -7.58 -7.89
CA ILE A 8 12.57 -7.54 -8.49
C ILE A 8 12.71 -7.09 -9.96
N SER A 9 11.92 -7.68 -10.86
CA SER A 9 11.87 -7.24 -12.25
C SER A 9 11.19 -5.87 -12.36
N ASP A 10 11.58 -5.09 -13.37
CA ASP A 10 11.03 -3.74 -13.55
C ASP A 10 9.51 -3.75 -13.77
N GLU A 11 8.98 -4.72 -14.51
CA GLU A 11 7.54 -4.90 -14.73
C GLU A 11 6.77 -5.09 -13.42
N ARG A 12 7.26 -5.96 -12.53
CA ARG A 12 6.63 -6.21 -11.23
C ARG A 12 6.69 -4.98 -10.34
N LEU A 13 7.82 -4.28 -10.35
CA LEU A 13 8.00 -3.05 -9.58
C LEU A 13 7.07 -1.94 -10.07
N GLU A 14 6.92 -1.78 -11.38
CA GLU A 14 5.99 -0.82 -11.97
C GLU A 14 4.53 -1.15 -11.59
N GLY A 15 4.13 -2.42 -11.69
CA GLY A 15 2.82 -2.89 -11.24
C GLY A 15 2.56 -2.57 -9.77
N ALA A 16 3.54 -2.80 -8.90
CA ALA A 16 3.48 -2.46 -7.48
C ALA A 16 3.35 -0.95 -7.25
N CYS A 17 4.10 -0.12 -7.98
CA CYS A 17 3.99 1.34 -7.91
C CYS A 17 2.59 1.82 -8.31
N ARG A 18 2.01 1.26 -9.38
CA ARG A 18 0.64 1.60 -9.82
C ARG A 18 -0.38 1.25 -8.74
N GLN A 19 -0.33 0.04 -8.17
CA GLN A 19 -1.22 -0.36 -7.08
C GLN A 19 -1.06 0.54 -5.85
N PHE A 20 0.18 0.90 -5.51
CA PHE A 20 0.48 1.78 -4.39
C PHE A 20 -0.12 3.18 -4.56
N VAL A 21 0.13 3.83 -5.70
CA VAL A 21 -0.40 5.18 -6.01
C VAL A 21 -1.92 5.18 -6.02
N LEU A 22 -2.55 4.17 -6.63
CA LEU A 22 -4.01 4.04 -6.65
C LEU A 22 -4.57 3.86 -5.22
N GLY A 23 -3.90 3.07 -4.38
CA GLY A 23 -4.26 2.88 -2.98
C GLY A 23 -4.17 4.16 -2.17
N ILE A 24 -3.03 4.86 -2.21
CA ILE A 24 -2.83 6.13 -1.50
C ILE A 24 -3.83 7.18 -2.00
N SER A 25 -3.98 7.33 -3.31
CA SER A 25 -4.93 8.30 -3.91
C SER A 25 -6.37 8.04 -3.45
N LYS A 26 -6.77 6.77 -3.41
CA LYS A 26 -8.08 6.36 -2.87
C LYS A 26 -8.18 6.66 -1.37
N GLY A 27 -7.11 6.43 -0.61
CA GLY A 27 -7.03 6.74 0.81
C GLY A 27 -7.19 8.22 1.12
N LEU A 28 -6.48 9.08 0.41
CA LEU A 28 -6.55 10.54 0.57
C LEU A 28 -7.95 11.08 0.26
N ARG A 29 -8.62 10.54 -0.77
CA ARG A 29 -9.97 10.94 -1.19
C ARG A 29 -11.12 10.28 -0.42
N SER A 30 -10.82 9.22 0.34
CA SER A 30 -11.81 8.49 1.14
C SER A 30 -12.35 9.37 2.26
N ARG A 31 -13.60 9.18 2.69
CA ARG A 31 -14.10 9.76 3.96
C ARG A 31 -13.77 8.88 5.16
N SER A 32 -13.51 7.59 4.93
CA SER A 32 -13.19 6.62 5.98
C SER A 32 -11.75 6.78 6.47
N ALA A 33 -11.56 6.65 7.78
CA ALA A 33 -10.26 6.52 8.43
C ALA A 33 -9.78 5.07 8.59
N ALA A 34 -10.56 4.10 8.07
CA ALA A 34 -10.19 2.69 8.14
C ALA A 34 -8.90 2.41 7.34
N PRO A 35 -8.09 1.43 7.77
CA PRO A 35 -6.93 0.99 7.00
C PRO A 35 -7.32 0.55 5.59
N MET A 36 -6.45 0.84 4.62
CA MET A 36 -6.59 0.42 3.24
C MET A 36 -5.73 -0.81 2.97
N TYR A 37 -6.16 -1.63 2.03
CA TYR A 37 -5.43 -2.83 1.60
C TYR A 37 -4.96 -2.66 0.17
N ILE A 38 -3.64 -2.68 -0.02
CA ILE A 38 -3.01 -2.58 -1.33
C ILE A 38 -2.50 -3.97 -1.71
N ASN A 39 -2.89 -4.46 -2.88
CA ASN A 39 -2.34 -5.70 -3.41
C ASN A 39 -0.90 -5.44 -3.84
N MET A 40 0.03 -6.15 -3.23
CA MET A 40 1.45 -6.06 -3.52
C MET A 40 2.11 -7.33 -3.02
N ASP A 41 2.96 -7.91 -3.87
CA ASP A 41 3.70 -9.11 -3.52
C ASP A 41 4.65 -8.81 -2.35
N LEU A 42 4.72 -9.73 -1.38
CA LEU A 42 5.46 -9.51 -0.13
C LEU A 42 6.97 -9.50 -0.33
N ASP A 43 7.48 -10.10 -1.41
CA ASP A 43 8.89 -10.00 -1.78
C ASP A 43 9.27 -8.60 -2.27
N ILE A 44 8.37 -7.91 -2.99
CA ILE A 44 8.53 -6.51 -3.40
C ILE A 44 8.50 -5.61 -2.17
N TRP A 45 7.51 -5.80 -1.29
CA TRP A 45 7.43 -5.03 -0.05
C TRP A 45 8.67 -5.23 0.82
N ARG A 46 9.13 -6.47 0.96
CA ARG A 46 10.38 -6.78 1.65
C ARG A 46 11.58 -6.09 1.01
N ASN A 47 11.71 -6.13 -0.32
CA ASN A 47 12.80 -5.45 -1.02
C ASN A 47 12.79 -3.94 -0.71
N LEU A 48 11.60 -3.34 -0.64
CA LEU A 48 11.41 -1.94 -0.30
C LEU A 48 11.82 -1.60 1.14
N THR A 49 11.40 -2.43 2.10
CA THR A 49 11.46 -2.09 3.53
C THR A 49 12.55 -2.81 4.32
N CYS A 50 13.36 -3.67 3.70
CA CYS A 50 14.42 -4.39 4.37
C CYS A 50 15.40 -3.42 5.06
N GLY A 51 15.50 -3.50 6.39
CA GLY A 51 16.33 -2.60 7.18
C GLY A 51 15.84 -1.15 7.26
N LYS A 52 14.57 -0.88 6.91
CA LYS A 52 13.94 0.44 6.95
C LYS A 52 12.71 0.47 7.84
N GLY A 53 12.34 1.68 8.25
CA GLY A 53 11.16 1.96 9.06
C GLY A 53 11.41 1.75 10.55
N GLU A 54 10.47 2.25 11.35
CA GLU A 54 10.50 2.18 12.81
C GLU A 54 9.39 1.28 13.31
N VAL A 55 9.67 0.47 14.33
CA VAL A 55 8.66 -0.41 14.91
C VAL A 55 7.58 0.45 15.57
N SER A 56 6.33 0.24 15.18
CA SER A 56 5.19 0.88 15.85
C SER A 56 4.95 0.19 17.20
N GLU A 57 4.41 0.93 18.17
CA GLU A 57 3.88 0.36 19.42
C GLU A 57 2.88 -0.78 19.19
N HIS A 58 2.22 -0.78 18.01
CA HIS A 58 1.29 -1.83 17.62
C HIS A 58 1.98 -2.99 16.89
N CYS A 59 1.95 -4.17 17.51
CA CYS A 59 2.56 -5.40 17.01
C CYS A 59 2.34 -5.66 15.50
N GLY A 60 3.46 -5.88 14.80
CA GLY A 60 3.50 -6.22 13.37
C GLY A 60 3.27 -5.04 12.41
N ASN A 61 3.25 -3.80 12.91
CA ASN A 61 3.24 -2.61 12.07
C ASN A 61 4.58 -1.89 12.18
N ASN A 62 5.02 -1.32 11.06
CA ASN A 62 6.15 -0.41 11.02
C ASN A 62 5.70 0.96 10.49
N LEU A 63 6.41 2.00 10.90
CA LEU A 63 6.25 3.37 10.46
C LEU A 63 7.29 3.67 9.39
N TYR A 64 6.86 4.21 8.25
CA TYR A 64 7.72 4.50 7.11
C TYR A 64 7.63 5.97 6.72
N GLN A 65 8.78 6.62 6.69
CA GLN A 65 8.96 7.97 6.18
C GLN A 65 8.95 7.97 4.64
N LYS A 66 8.80 9.15 4.03
CA LYS A 66 8.76 9.32 2.57
C LYS A 66 9.97 8.68 1.87
N ASN A 67 11.17 8.91 2.41
CA ASN A 67 12.44 8.38 1.88
C ASN A 67 12.51 6.84 1.92
N ASN A 68 11.74 6.18 2.79
CA ASN A 68 11.73 4.72 2.79
C ASN A 68 11.12 4.13 1.50
N TYR A 69 10.32 4.92 0.78
CA TYR A 69 9.68 4.52 -0.47
C TYR A 69 10.54 4.74 -1.73
N GLU A 70 11.78 5.24 -1.60
CA GLU A 70 12.66 5.56 -2.75
C GLU A 70 12.97 4.37 -3.66
N ALA A 71 12.91 3.13 -3.17
CA ALA A 71 13.14 1.95 -4.01
C ALA A 71 11.99 1.68 -4.99
N LEU A 72 10.82 2.29 -4.79
CA LEU A 72 9.72 2.33 -5.77
C LEU A 72 9.99 3.43 -6.81
N LYS A 73 11.01 3.22 -7.65
CA LYS A 73 11.51 4.21 -8.62
C LYS A 73 10.49 4.74 -9.64
N TYR A 74 9.35 4.06 -9.78
CA TYR A 74 8.25 4.47 -10.68
C TYR A 74 7.13 5.23 -9.94
N LEU A 75 7.32 5.61 -8.68
CA LEU A 75 6.37 6.49 -7.99
C LEU A 75 6.43 7.91 -8.56
N PRO A 76 5.28 8.53 -8.86
CA PRO A 76 5.20 9.95 -9.14
C PRO A 76 5.68 10.77 -7.95
N GLU A 77 6.31 11.92 -8.18
CA GLU A 77 6.80 12.80 -7.10
C GLU A 77 5.71 13.26 -6.12
N ASN A 78 4.48 13.38 -6.62
CA ASN A 78 3.30 13.80 -5.89
C ASN A 78 2.46 12.64 -5.33
N TRP A 79 2.99 11.42 -5.24
CA TRP A 79 2.21 10.24 -4.81
C TRP A 79 1.51 10.38 -3.45
N TRP A 80 2.04 11.24 -2.56
CA TRP A 80 1.64 11.38 -1.16
C TRP A 80 0.72 12.59 -0.91
N TYR A 81 0.34 13.34 -1.94
CA TYR A 81 -0.63 14.44 -1.80
C TYR A 81 -1.48 14.62 -3.06
N HIS A 82 -2.57 15.35 -2.93
CA HIS A 82 -3.37 15.80 -4.05
C HIS A 82 -3.89 17.21 -3.81
N ILE A 83 -3.66 18.10 -4.78
CA ILE A 83 -4.15 19.48 -4.79
C ILE A 83 -5.18 19.64 -5.92
N ASN A 84 -6.25 20.40 -5.64
CA ASN A 84 -7.28 20.75 -6.60
C ASN A 84 -6.90 22.01 -7.41
N GLN A 85 -7.74 22.41 -8.37
CA GLN A 85 -7.50 23.60 -9.20
C GLN A 85 -7.44 24.93 -8.41
N ASN A 86 -7.99 24.96 -7.19
CA ASN A 86 -7.97 26.13 -6.32
C ASN A 86 -6.71 26.20 -5.43
N GLY A 87 -5.79 25.23 -5.56
CA GLY A 87 -4.58 25.19 -4.74
C GLY A 87 -4.78 24.56 -3.36
N GLU A 88 -5.95 23.99 -3.06
CA GLU A 88 -6.25 23.32 -1.79
C GLU A 88 -6.11 21.80 -1.93
N GLY A 89 -5.67 21.11 -0.88
CA GLY A 89 -5.36 19.70 -0.97
C GLY A 89 -5.39 18.92 0.34
N ILE A 90 -5.11 17.63 0.18
CA ILE A 90 -4.92 16.69 1.28
C ILE A 90 -3.61 15.95 1.02
N ALA A 91 -2.79 15.85 2.05
CA ALA A 91 -1.54 15.10 2.04
C ALA A 91 -1.59 13.97 3.07
N VAL A 92 -0.74 12.97 2.84
CA VAL A 92 -0.37 12.01 3.87
C VAL A 92 0.36 12.77 4.98
N ASP A 93 -0.09 12.58 6.22
CA ASP A 93 0.66 12.98 7.40
C ASP A 93 1.62 11.83 7.76
N LEU A 94 2.90 12.01 7.43
CA LEU A 94 3.93 10.99 7.59
C LEU A 94 4.39 10.91 9.06
N PRO A 95 4.81 9.72 9.54
CA PRO A 95 5.06 8.48 8.78
C PRO A 95 3.81 7.65 8.47
N LEU A 96 3.89 6.84 7.40
CA LEU A 96 2.86 5.86 7.06
C LEU A 96 3.01 4.60 7.90
N LYS A 97 1.91 4.16 8.53
CA LYS A 97 1.87 2.88 9.23
C LYS A 97 1.49 1.77 8.26
N ALA A 98 2.33 0.75 8.16
CA ALA A 98 2.16 -0.35 7.24
C ALA A 98 2.37 -1.71 7.90
N LYS A 99 1.58 -2.70 7.46
CA LYS A 99 1.67 -4.10 7.90
C LYS A 99 1.52 -5.04 6.70
N PRO A 100 2.51 -5.90 6.39
CA PRO A 100 2.34 -6.95 5.40
C PRO A 100 1.33 -7.98 5.90
N MET A 101 0.49 -8.47 5.00
CA MET A 101 -0.55 -9.44 5.30
C MET A 101 -0.66 -10.50 4.22
N LEU A 102 -0.89 -11.74 4.66
CA LEU A 102 -1.32 -12.84 3.82
C LEU A 102 -2.77 -13.15 4.18
N SER A 103 -3.67 -13.06 3.20
CA SER A 103 -5.11 -13.27 3.40
C SER A 103 -5.65 -14.22 2.34
N TRP A 104 -6.75 -14.91 2.63
CA TRP A 104 -7.44 -15.70 1.62
C TRP A 104 -8.37 -14.83 0.78
N SER A 105 -8.47 -15.11 -0.53
CA SER A 105 -9.43 -14.45 -1.44
C SER A 105 -10.87 -14.51 -0.92
N SER A 106 -11.77 -13.66 -1.44
CA SER A 106 -13.18 -13.69 -1.07
C SER A 106 -13.78 -15.09 -1.25
N VAL A 107 -14.77 -15.41 -0.42
CA VAL A 107 -15.51 -16.66 -0.55
C VAL A 107 -16.40 -16.54 -1.78
N ASN A 108 -16.11 -17.35 -2.79
CA ASN A 108 -16.94 -17.47 -3.98
C ASN A 108 -17.60 -18.85 -4.00
N PHE A 109 -18.68 -18.97 -4.75
CA PHE A 109 -19.38 -20.22 -4.98
C PHE A 109 -19.39 -20.54 -6.48
N MET A 110 -19.38 -21.82 -6.80
CA MET A 110 -19.45 -22.33 -8.17
C MET A 110 -20.52 -23.40 -8.27
N LYS A 111 -21.15 -23.52 -9.44
CA LYS A 111 -22.12 -24.59 -9.71
C LYS A 111 -21.37 -25.83 -10.19
N LYS A 112 -21.52 -26.95 -9.49
CA LYS A 112 -20.95 -28.26 -9.87
C LYS A 112 -22.04 -29.32 -9.74
N ASN A 113 -22.32 -30.03 -10.84
CA ASN A 113 -23.37 -31.05 -10.92
C ASN A 113 -24.74 -30.57 -10.38
N GLY A 114 -25.15 -29.36 -10.78
CA GLY A 114 -26.41 -28.78 -10.35
C GLY A 114 -26.44 -28.21 -8.93
N LYS A 115 -25.42 -28.45 -8.09
CA LYS A 115 -25.33 -27.96 -6.71
C LYS A 115 -24.39 -26.75 -6.61
N LEU A 116 -24.71 -25.84 -5.68
CA LEU A 116 -23.83 -24.74 -5.33
C LEU A 116 -22.76 -25.25 -4.35
N CYS A 117 -21.49 -25.10 -4.71
CA CYS A 117 -20.35 -25.53 -3.91
C CYS A 117 -19.42 -24.34 -3.68
N ARG A 118 -18.73 -24.32 -2.53
CA ARG A 118 -17.71 -23.31 -2.26
C ARG A 118 -16.55 -23.49 -3.23
N ALA A 119 -16.15 -22.42 -3.91
CA ALA A 119 -15.00 -22.43 -4.80
C ALA A 119 -13.69 -22.46 -3.99
N ALA A 120 -12.64 -22.98 -4.61
CA ALA A 120 -11.29 -22.91 -4.05
C ALA A 120 -10.88 -21.45 -3.84
N ARG A 121 -10.19 -21.18 -2.73
CA ARG A 121 -9.66 -19.85 -2.41
C ARG A 121 -8.18 -19.83 -2.71
N ILE A 122 -7.69 -18.69 -3.15
CA ILE A 122 -6.27 -18.46 -3.38
C ILE A 122 -5.71 -17.57 -2.28
N PRO A 123 -4.46 -17.78 -1.85
CA PRO A 123 -3.77 -16.83 -0.99
C PRO A 123 -3.54 -15.52 -1.74
N VAL A 124 -3.67 -14.40 -1.04
CA VAL A 124 -3.52 -13.04 -1.57
C VAL A 124 -2.62 -12.25 -0.64
N GLU A 125 -1.53 -11.77 -1.20
CA GLU A 125 -0.55 -10.89 -0.57
C GLU A 125 -0.98 -9.44 -0.65
N LYS A 126 -0.94 -8.75 0.50
CA LYS A 126 -1.39 -7.35 0.61
C LYS A 126 -0.58 -6.59 1.64
N ILE A 127 -0.52 -5.28 1.49
CA ILE A 127 -0.07 -4.36 2.52
C ILE A 127 -1.28 -3.65 3.10
N CYS A 128 -1.47 -3.75 4.41
CA CYS A 128 -2.40 -2.95 5.16
C CYS A 128 -1.73 -1.61 5.48
N LEU A 129 -2.28 -0.52 4.97
CA LEU A 129 -1.78 0.84 5.24
C LEU A 129 -2.81 1.61 6.07
N THR A 130 -2.34 2.23 7.13
CA THR A 130 -3.09 3.27 7.85
C THR A 130 -2.51 4.62 7.45
N VAL A 131 -3.35 5.47 6.85
CA VAL A 131 -2.98 6.80 6.39
C VAL A 131 -3.62 7.84 7.29
N VAL A 132 -2.80 8.63 7.96
CA VAL A 132 -3.24 9.88 8.59
C VAL A 132 -3.20 10.96 7.51
N ARG A 133 -4.17 11.88 7.55
CA ARG A 133 -4.36 12.90 6.53
C ARG A 133 -4.22 14.26 7.17
N LYS A 134 -3.51 15.16 6.50
CA LYS A 134 -3.44 16.58 6.85
C LYS A 134 -3.91 17.42 5.67
N ALA A 135 -4.53 18.55 5.97
CA ALA A 135 -4.80 19.56 4.95
C ALA A 135 -3.46 20.11 4.43
N CYS A 136 -3.41 20.40 3.13
CA CYS A 136 -2.28 21.10 2.51
C CYS A 136 -2.79 22.09 1.47
N ASN A 137 -1.89 22.96 0.99
CA ASN A 137 -2.17 23.85 -0.13
C ASN A 137 -0.92 23.99 -1.01
N ALA A 138 -1.05 24.66 -2.15
CA ALA A 138 0.03 24.83 -3.13
C ALA A 138 1.29 25.49 -2.56
N GLU A 139 1.17 26.30 -1.50
CA GLU A 139 2.28 26.98 -0.84
C GLU A 139 2.95 26.11 0.24
N HIS A 140 2.19 25.17 0.82
CA HIS A 140 2.59 24.36 1.98
C HIS A 140 2.40 22.85 1.71
N VAL A 141 3.10 22.36 0.68
CA VAL A 141 3.23 20.91 0.42
C VAL A 141 4.52 20.44 1.08
N VAL A 142 4.48 20.11 2.38
CA VAL A 142 5.62 19.54 3.13
C VAL A 142 5.40 18.06 3.42
#